data_AF-A0A0C2FBY9-F1
#
_entry.id   AF-A0A0C2FBY9-F1
#
_cell.length_a   1.000
_cell.length_b   1.000
_cell.length_c   1.000
_cell.angle_alpha   90.00
_cell.angle_beta   90.00
_cell.angle_gamma   90.00
#
_symmetry.space_group_name_H-M   'P 1'
#
loop_
_entity.id
_entity.type
_entity.pdbx_description
1 polymer ?
#
loop_
_entity_poly.entity_id
_entity_poly.type
_entity_poly.pdbx_seq_one_letter_code
_entity_poly.pdbx_strand_id
1 'polypeptide(L)' 'LTLFQGYLVGDSLTFADLYLAETSSESAKKFPYDGFPEVKAHAEKVRSNPALKKWIATRPVTAF' A
#
# COMPACT_ATOMS: atom_id res chain seq x y z
N LEU A 1 7.17 19.43 10.64
CA LEU A 1 7.59 18.09 10.15
C LEU A 1 6.98 17.91 8.77
N THR A 2 7.84 17.91 7.75
CA THR A 2 7.46 18.03 6.33
C THR A 2 6.74 16.78 5.81
N LEU A 3 5.44 16.95 5.60
CA LEU A 3 4.61 16.53 4.45
C LEU A 3 4.84 15.11 3.90
N PHE A 4 4.04 14.17 4.38
CA PHE A 4 3.82 12.89 3.70
C PHE A 4 3.23 13.15 2.31
N GLN A 5 4.05 13.08 1.24
CA GLN A 5 3.57 13.19 -0.14
C GLN A 5 2.77 11.94 -0.58
N GLY A 6 2.84 10.87 0.23
CA GLY A 6 2.05 9.66 0.06
C GLY A 6 2.60 8.67 -0.97
N TYR A 7 3.72 9.00 -1.61
CA TYR A 7 4.57 8.07 -2.36
C TYR A 7 6.00 8.12 -1.80
N LEU A 8 6.77 7.06 -2.00
CA LEU A 8 8.12 6.89 -1.46
C LEU A 8 9.15 7.82 -2.10
N VAL A 9 9.03 8.08 -3.40
CA VAL A 9 9.97 8.95 -4.13
C VAL A 9 9.18 9.87 -5.06
N GLY A 10 9.29 11.18 -4.80
CA GLY A 10 8.62 12.21 -5.58
C GLY A 10 7.10 12.16 -5.47
N ASP A 11 6.45 12.62 -6.53
CA ASP A 11 5.08 13.12 -6.51
C ASP A 11 4.08 12.12 -7.12
N SER A 12 4.59 11.00 -7.66
CA SER A 12 3.82 10.04 -8.45
C SER A 12 4.11 8.60 -8.09
N LEU A 13 3.15 7.71 -8.39
CA LEU A 13 3.24 6.29 -8.09
C LEU A 13 4.39 5.64 -8.88
N THR A 14 5.25 4.93 -8.17
CA THR A 14 6.31 4.09 -8.74
C THR A 14 6.11 2.62 -8.34
N PHE A 15 6.91 1.73 -8.92
CA PHE A 15 6.86 0.31 -8.54
C PHE A 15 7.30 0.07 -7.09
N ALA A 16 8.11 0.96 -6.49
CA ALA A 16 8.54 0.84 -5.10
C ALA A 16 7.34 0.96 -4.15
N ASP A 17 6.40 1.87 -4.46
CA ASP A 17 5.16 2.04 -3.73
C ASP A 17 4.27 0.79 -3.82
N LEU A 18 4.21 0.16 -5.01
CA LEU A 18 3.45 -1.08 -5.21
C LEU A 18 3.97 -2.22 -4.32
N TYR A 19 5.29 -2.39 -4.26
CA TYR A 19 5.92 -3.40 -3.41
C TYR A 19 5.61 -3.17 -1.93
N LEU A 20 5.86 -1.96 -1.42
CA LEU A 20 5.62 -1.66 -0.01
C LEU A 20 4.14 -1.78 0.36
N ALA A 21 3.23 -1.28 -0.49
CA ALA A 21 1.80 -1.36 -0.25
C ALA A 21 1.29 -2.80 -0.24
N GLU A 22 1.77 -3.67 -1.13
CA GLU A 22 1.41 -5.09 -1.14
C GLU A 22 1.92 -5.80 0.11
N THR A 23 3.24 -5.77 0.34
CA THR A 23 3.87 -6.49 1.44
C THR A 23 3.31 -6.07 2.79
N SER A 24 3.17 -4.77 3.02
CA SER A 24 2.68 -4.26 4.31
C SER A 24 1.22 -4.62 4.55
N SER A 25 0.37 -4.56 3.52
CA SER A 25 -1.04 -4.88 3.69
C SER A 25 -1.34 -6.37 3.81
N GLU A 26 -0.58 -7.22 3.13
CA GLU A 26 -0.68 -8.67 3.30
C GLU A 26 -0.18 -9.08 4.70
N SER A 27 0.90 -8.46 5.17
CA SER A 27 1.38 -8.63 6.55
C SER A 27 0.34 -8.14 7.58
N ALA A 28 -0.37 -7.05 7.26
CA ALA A 28 -1.42 -6.47 8.09
C ALA A 28 -2.60 -7.39 8.40
N LYS A 29 -2.79 -8.45 7.60
CA LYS A 29 -3.79 -9.50 7.89
C LYS A 29 -3.49 -10.28 9.16
N LYS A 30 -2.22 -10.29 9.60
CA LYS A 30 -1.74 -11.00 10.80
C LYS A 30 -1.13 -10.08 11.85
N PHE A 31 -0.51 -8.97 11.42
CA PHE A 31 0.24 -8.08 12.30
C PHE A 31 -0.18 -6.62 12.09
N PRO A 32 -0.70 -5.92 13.11
CA PRO A 32 -1.14 -4.53 12.95
C PRO A 32 0.03 -3.59 12.62
N TYR A 33 -0.28 -2.43 12.04
CA TYR A 33 0.67 -1.38 11.68
C TYR A 33 1.24 -0.60 12.89
N ASP A 34 1.25 -1.17 14.08
CA ASP A 34 1.57 -0.46 15.32
C ASP A 34 2.96 0.18 15.23
N GLY A 35 3.02 1.49 15.54
CA GLY A 35 4.24 2.30 15.41
C GLY A 35 4.55 2.86 14.02
N PHE A 36 3.75 2.52 12.99
CA PHE A 36 3.98 2.95 11.60
C PHE A 36 2.70 3.47 10.89
N PRO A 37 2.02 4.50 11.43
CA PRO A 37 0.78 5.02 10.84
C PRO A 37 0.96 5.54 9.40
N GLU A 38 2.15 6.04 9.07
CA GLU A 38 2.51 6.49 7.72
C GLU A 38 2.50 5.35 6.70
N VAL A 39 2.96 4.15 7.09
CA VAL A 39 2.99 2.98 6.20
C VAL A 39 1.57 2.52 5.89
N LYS A 40 0.67 2.57 6.89
CA LYS A 40 -0.76 2.31 6.69
C LYS A 40 -1.36 3.32 5.70
N ALA A 41 -1.13 4.61 5.92
CA ALA A 41 -1.65 5.66 5.05
C ALA A 41 -1.13 5.54 3.60
N HIS A 42 0.15 5.20 3.43
CA HIS A 42 0.73 4.90 2.12
C HIS A 42 0.04 3.70 1.45
N ALA A 43 -0.11 2.58 2.16
CA ALA A 43 -0.74 1.39 1.60
C ALA A 43 -2.19 1.63 1.17
N GLU A 44 -2.96 2.38 1.98
CA GLU A 44 -4.33 2.80 1.66
C GLU A 44 -4.37 3.71 0.43
N LYS A 45 -3.48 4.71 0.35
CA LYS A 45 -3.37 5.60 -0.81
C LYS A 45 -3.04 4.83 -2.08
N VAL A 46 -2.01 4.00 -2.08
CA VAL A 46 -1.60 3.23 -3.28
C VAL A 46 -2.74 2.32 -3.74
N ARG A 47 -3.40 1.61 -2.82
CA ARG A 47 -4.51 0.69 -3.14
C ARG A 47 -5.84 1.39 -3.43
N SER A 48 -5.93 2.70 -3.26
CA SER A 48 -7.05 3.51 -3.73
C SER A 48 -7.02 3.79 -5.25
N ASN A 49 -5.89 3.54 -5.93
CA ASN A 49 -5.79 3.64 -7.38
C ASN A 49 -6.90 2.79 -8.06
N PRO A 50 -7.74 3.34 -8.95
CA PRO A 50 -8.91 2.62 -9.49
C PRO A 50 -8.55 1.31 -10.20
N ALA A 51 -7.46 1.27 -10.95
CA ALA A 51 -7.02 0.07 -11.66
C ALA A 51 -6.50 -0.98 -10.68
N LEU A 52 -5.72 -0.57 -9.67
CA LEU A 52 -5.20 -1.50 -8.66
C LEU A 52 -6.32 -2.03 -7.75
N LYS A 53 -7.25 -1.17 -7.34
CA LYS A 53 -8.44 -1.55 -6.56
C LYS A 53 -9.28 -2.58 -7.30
N LYS A 54 -9.52 -2.36 -8.61
CA LYS A 54 -10.21 -3.34 -9.48
C LYS A 54 -9.44 -4.65 -9.54
N TRP A 55 -8.13 -4.61 -9.75
CA TRP A 55 -7.28 -5.80 -9.79
C TRP A 55 -7.33 -6.61 -8.49
N ILE A 56 -7.17 -5.96 -7.33
CA ILE A 56 -7.21 -6.63 -6.01
C ILE A 56 -8.58 -7.29 -5.78
N ALA A 57 -9.67 -6.68 -6.24
CA ALA A 57 -11.01 -7.25 -6.11
C ALA A 57 -11.25 -8.48 -7.02
N THR A 58 -10.51 -8.60 -8.13
CA THR A 58 -10.72 -9.66 -9.13
C THR A 58 -9.61 -10.71 -9.19
N ARG A 59 -8.44 -10.45 -8.58
CA ARG A 59 -7.31 -11.39 -8.60
C ARG A 59 -7.69 -12.69 -7.90
N PRO A 60 -7.15 -13.85 -8.33
CA PRO A 60 -7.33 -15.11 -7.60
C PRO A 60 -6.88 -14.96 -6.15
N VAL A 61 -7.66 -15.54 -5.22
CA VAL A 61 -7.23 -15.64 -3.82
C VAL A 61 -6.28 -16.83 -3.71
N THR A 62 -5.02 -16.54 -3.45
CA THR A 62 -3.96 -17.53 -3.20
C THR A 62 -3.59 -17.55 -1.72
N ALA A 63 -2.91 -18.60 -1.29
CA ALA A 63 -2.40 -18.69 0.08
C ALA A 63 -1.28 -17.67 0.36
N PHE A 64 -0.52 -17.31 -0.68
CA PHE A 64 0.60 -16.37 -0.70
C PHE A 64 0.62 -15.60 -2.02
#